data_AF-A0A350JLI3-F1
#
_entry.id   AF-A0A350JLI3-F1
#
_cell.length_a   1.000
_cell.length_b   1.000
_cell.length_c   1.000
_cell.angle_alpha   90.00
_cell.angle_beta   90.00
_cell.angle_gamma   90.00
#
_symmetry.space_group_name_H-M   'P 1'
#
loop_
_entity.id
_entity.type
_entity.pdbx_description
1 polymer ?
#
loop_
_entity_poly.entity_id
_entity_poly.type
_entity_poly.pdbx_seq_one_letter_code
_entity_poly.pdbx_strand_id
1 'polypeptide(L)'
;MTTFVVKRPTRFARIFQVIRELCSSPLGTFSFVIVLLFFAVGITADYITPYDPIKIDIRNKLSGPSWDHWLGTDQLGRDVFSRLIVGTKIALYLAVTSVSIALVIGILLGMIAAFTNQWIDWALLLVFDTIRSFPGIMFALTIIALFGPSVNSIVVIIVVSTFPSYARLVRTQVMSLRNAEFIEAQRAMGASTSRILRLHILPNVIGPVLIVASMDVPLVIGVEAGLSFLGLGVRPPTPSWG
;
A
#
# COMPACT_ATOMS: atom_id res chain seq x y z
N MET A 1 11.67 46.73 -11.71
CA MET A 1 11.37 45.32 -12.07
C MET A 1 12.16 44.41 -11.16
N THR A 2 11.60 44.06 -10.00
CA THR A 2 12.19 43.09 -9.06
C THR A 2 11.74 41.69 -9.47
N THR A 3 12.67 40.90 -10.00
CA THR A 3 12.49 39.49 -10.27
C THR A 3 12.28 38.75 -8.95
N PHE A 4 11.02 38.41 -8.63
CA PHE A 4 10.72 37.44 -7.58
C PHE A 4 11.24 36.07 -8.03
N VAL A 5 12.49 35.78 -7.65
CA VAL A 5 13.03 34.43 -7.72
C VAL A 5 12.31 33.60 -6.67
N VAL A 6 11.21 32.96 -7.07
CA VAL A 6 10.55 31.94 -6.25
C VAL A 6 11.55 30.81 -6.06
N LYS A 7 12.27 30.83 -4.94
CA LYS A 7 13.16 29.74 -4.51
C LYS A 7 12.32 28.47 -4.48
N ARG A 8 12.56 27.55 -5.42
CA ARG A 8 11.98 26.22 -5.37
C ARG A 8 12.45 25.58 -4.06
N PRO A 9 11.54 25.19 -3.14
CA PRO A 9 11.95 24.54 -1.91
C PRO A 9 12.74 23.27 -2.26
N THR A 10 13.84 23.06 -1.56
CA THR A 10 14.64 21.82 -1.67
C THR A 10 13.75 20.62 -1.33
N ARG A 11 14.06 19.41 -1.84
CA ARG A 11 13.26 18.20 -1.56
C ARG A 11 13.02 17.99 -0.05
N PHE A 12 14.01 18.32 0.78
CA PHE A 12 13.92 18.29 2.24
C PHE A 12 12.93 19.32 2.81
N ALA A 13 12.93 20.55 2.31
CA ALA A 13 11.97 21.58 2.74
C ALA A 13 10.53 21.18 2.44
N ARG A 14 10.30 20.44 1.34
CA ARG A 14 8.97 19.96 0.96
C ARG A 14 8.46 18.85 1.88
N ILE A 15 9.32 17.90 2.29
CA ILE A 15 8.96 16.85 3.27
C ILE A 15 8.65 17.48 4.63
N PHE A 16 9.47 18.43 5.07
CA PHE A 16 9.25 19.14 6.33
C PHE A 16 7.94 19.94 6.32
N GLN A 17 7.59 20.56 5.19
CA GLN A 17 6.30 21.23 5.02
C GLN A 17 5.12 20.25 5.14
N VAL A 18 5.19 19.10 4.47
CA VAL A 18 4.13 18.08 4.56
C VAL A 18 3.95 17.58 5.99
N ILE A 19 5.05 17.27 6.71
CA ILE A 19 4.98 16.83 8.11
C ILE A 19 4.39 17.95 8.99
N ARG A 20 4.81 19.19 8.78
CA ARG A 20 4.28 20.35 9.51
C ARG A 20 2.80 20.56 9.25
N GLU A 21 2.34 20.38 8.02
CA GLU A 21 0.92 20.46 7.64
C GLU A 21 0.11 19.31 8.25
N LEU A 22 0.64 18.07 8.26
CA LEU A 22 0.03 16.94 8.98
C LEU A 22 -0.13 17.24 10.47
N CYS A 23 0.94 17.73 11.11
CA CYS A 23 0.95 18.07 12.54
C CYS A 23 0.18 19.36 12.88
N SER A 24 -0.30 20.11 11.88
CA SER A 24 -1.12 21.30 12.10
C SER A 24 -2.56 20.96 12.48
N SER A 25 -3.02 19.73 12.19
CA SER A 25 -4.35 19.24 12.54
C SER A 25 -4.27 18.17 13.64
N PRO A 26 -5.21 18.17 14.62
CA PRO A 26 -5.25 17.15 15.67
C PRO A 26 -5.39 15.72 15.11
N LEU A 27 -6.25 15.54 14.11
CA LEU A 27 -6.47 14.26 13.44
C LEU A 27 -5.25 13.79 12.64
N GLY A 28 -4.58 14.70 11.93
CA GLY A 28 -3.36 14.37 11.18
C GLY A 28 -2.22 13.95 12.10
N THR A 29 -2.05 14.65 13.23
CA THR A 29 -1.07 14.29 14.26
C THR A 29 -1.37 12.91 14.85
N PHE A 30 -2.62 12.66 15.23
CA PHE A 30 -3.04 11.38 15.81
C PHE A 30 -2.76 10.20 14.86
N SER A 31 -3.19 10.32 13.60
CA SER A 31 -2.93 9.30 12.58
C SER A 31 -1.44 9.09 12.34
N PHE A 32 -0.65 10.18 12.30
CA PHE A 32 0.79 10.10 12.12
C PHE A 32 1.47 9.34 13.27
N VAL A 33 1.09 9.63 14.53
CA VAL A 33 1.61 8.94 15.71
C VAL A 33 1.26 7.44 15.68
N ILE A 34 0.03 7.09 15.29
CA ILE A 34 -0.38 5.68 15.17
C ILE A 34 0.44 4.94 14.12
N VAL A 35 0.62 5.53 12.94
CA VAL A 35 1.43 4.93 11.88
C VAL A 35 2.87 4.73 12.38
N LEU A 36 3.46 5.75 13.00
CA LEU A 36 4.81 5.67 13.55
C LEU A 36 4.93 4.59 14.62
N LEU A 37 3.91 4.42 15.47
CA LEU A 37 3.85 3.34 16.46
C LEU A 37 3.83 1.96 15.80
N PHE A 38 3.03 1.73 14.76
CA PHE A 38 3.03 0.45 14.04
C PHE A 38 4.39 0.13 13.44
N PHE A 39 5.04 1.11 12.80
CA PHE A 39 6.39 0.93 12.27
C PHE A 39 7.41 0.64 13.38
N ALA A 40 7.33 1.36 14.50
CA ALA A 40 8.19 1.11 15.65
C ALA A 40 8.01 -0.33 16.17
N VAL A 41 6.77 -0.75 16.43
CA VAL A 41 6.43 -2.11 16.87
C VAL A 41 6.94 -3.16 15.88
N GLY A 42 6.71 -2.97 14.58
CA GLY A 42 7.15 -3.91 13.55
C GLY A 42 8.68 -4.04 13.47
N ILE A 43 9.41 -2.93 13.56
CA ILE A 43 10.88 -2.94 13.52
C ILE A 43 11.46 -3.55 14.79
N THR A 44 10.91 -3.22 15.95
CA THR A 44 11.41 -3.71 17.25
C THR A 44 10.75 -5.01 17.72
N ALA A 45 9.95 -5.66 16.87
CA ALA A 45 9.06 -6.74 17.28
C ALA A 45 9.78 -7.87 18.04
N ASP A 46 10.94 -8.32 17.55
CA ASP A 46 11.68 -9.45 18.14
C ASP A 46 12.26 -9.13 19.53
N TYR A 47 12.35 -7.84 19.90
CA TYR A 47 12.94 -7.40 21.16
C TYR A 47 11.89 -7.07 22.22
N ILE A 48 10.67 -6.73 21.81
CA ILE A 48 9.60 -6.30 22.72
C ILE A 48 8.62 -7.42 23.07
N THR A 49 8.74 -8.60 22.44
CA THR A 49 7.87 -9.75 22.71
C THR A 49 8.19 -10.38 24.07
N PRO A 50 7.21 -10.55 24.97
CA PRO A 50 7.43 -11.20 26.26
C PRO A 50 7.80 -12.68 26.15
N TYR A 51 7.29 -13.37 25.12
CA TYR A 51 7.52 -14.79 24.88
C TYR A 51 7.95 -15.06 23.43
N ASP A 52 8.57 -16.22 23.21
CA ASP A 52 8.81 -16.72 21.85
C ASP A 52 7.44 -16.97 21.16
N PRO A 53 7.15 -16.30 20.03
CA PRO A 53 5.84 -16.36 19.35
C PRO A 53 5.53 -17.72 18.69
N ILE A 54 6.51 -18.62 18.60
CA ILE A 54 6.37 -19.96 18.02
C ILE A 54 6.36 -21.04 19.10
N LYS A 55 6.83 -20.73 20.31
CA LYS A 55 6.93 -21.69 21.42
C LYS A 55 5.56 -22.26 21.79
N ILE A 56 5.43 -23.58 21.64
CA ILE A 56 4.23 -24.36 21.95
C ILE A 56 4.21 -24.67 23.45
N ASP A 57 3.11 -24.34 24.13
CA ASP A 57 2.84 -24.75 25.50
C ASP A 57 1.51 -25.51 25.60
N ILE A 58 1.59 -26.83 25.55
CA ILE A 58 0.41 -27.70 25.54
C ILE A 58 -0.44 -27.54 26.81
N ARG A 59 0.17 -27.17 27.95
CA ARG A 59 -0.55 -27.04 29.23
C ARG A 59 -1.46 -25.83 29.24
N ASN A 60 -1.05 -24.76 28.57
CA ASN A 60 -1.78 -23.51 28.48
C ASN A 60 -2.47 -23.38 27.11
N LYS A 61 -3.14 -24.42 26.60
CA LYS A 61 -3.92 -24.31 25.34
C LYS A 61 -5.21 -23.53 25.55
N LEU A 62 -5.52 -22.62 24.62
CA LEU A 62 -6.77 -21.83 24.63
C LEU A 62 -7.04 -21.16 25.98
N SER A 63 -5.98 -20.74 26.66
CA SER A 63 -6.10 -20.02 27.93
C SER A 63 -6.56 -18.60 27.64
N GLY A 64 -7.47 -18.08 28.47
CA GLY A 64 -7.92 -16.69 28.38
C GLY A 64 -6.81 -15.70 28.79
N PRO A 65 -7.07 -14.39 28.63
CA PRO A 65 -6.15 -13.35 29.07
C PRO A 65 -5.76 -13.49 30.55
N SER A 66 -4.46 -13.44 30.84
CA SER A 66 -3.87 -13.51 32.17
C SER A 66 -2.64 -12.61 32.29
N TRP A 67 -2.10 -12.47 33.50
CA TRP A 67 -0.86 -11.73 33.72
C TRP A 67 0.36 -12.40 33.06
N ASP A 68 0.33 -13.73 32.94
CA ASP A 68 1.34 -14.51 32.22
C ASP A 68 1.14 -14.40 30.70
N HIS A 69 -0.11 -14.37 30.22
CA HIS A 69 -0.43 -14.25 28.80
C HIS A 69 -1.45 -13.13 28.57
N TRP A 70 -0.97 -11.92 28.26
CA TRP A 70 -1.81 -10.70 28.27
C TRP A 70 -3.03 -10.76 27.35
N LEU A 71 -2.92 -11.48 26.22
CA LEU A 71 -4.04 -11.74 25.30
C LEU A 71 -4.45 -13.22 25.27
N GLY A 72 -3.98 -14.01 26.23
CA GLY A 72 -4.17 -15.45 26.28
C GLY A 72 -3.30 -16.21 25.28
N THR A 73 -3.68 -17.46 25.02
CA THR A 73 -2.94 -18.38 24.16
C THR A 73 -3.82 -19.01 23.10
N ASP A 74 -3.22 -19.44 21.99
CA ASP A 74 -3.93 -20.06 20.89
C ASP A 74 -4.15 -21.58 21.08
N GLN A 75 -4.68 -22.26 20.05
CA GLN A 75 -4.96 -23.70 20.05
C GLN A 75 -3.73 -24.60 20.24
N LEU A 76 -2.52 -24.05 20.02
CA LEU A 76 -1.25 -24.71 20.29
C LEU A 76 -0.61 -24.23 21.61
N GLY A 77 -1.27 -23.33 22.33
CA GLY A 77 -0.76 -22.72 23.55
C GLY A 77 0.33 -21.70 23.33
N ARG A 78 0.43 -21.13 22.12
CA ARG A 78 1.38 -20.05 21.82
C ARG A 78 0.80 -18.73 22.30
N ASP A 79 1.65 -17.85 22.83
CA ASP A 79 1.25 -16.54 23.35
C ASP A 79 0.70 -15.63 22.22
N VAL A 80 -0.56 -15.22 22.35
CA VAL A 80 -1.26 -14.43 21.32
C VAL A 80 -0.68 -13.03 21.20
N PHE A 81 -0.25 -12.42 22.32
CA PHE A 81 0.31 -11.07 22.33
C PHE A 81 1.65 -11.00 21.59
N SER A 82 2.55 -11.93 21.85
CA SER A 82 3.83 -12.04 21.16
C SER A 82 3.62 -12.33 19.67
N ARG A 83 2.65 -13.19 19.32
CA ARG A 83 2.28 -13.44 17.93
C ARG A 83 1.71 -12.20 17.23
N LEU A 84 0.90 -11.40 17.91
CA LEU A 84 0.36 -10.14 17.38
C LEU A 84 1.48 -9.14 17.06
N ILE A 85 2.42 -8.98 17.99
CA ILE A 85 3.58 -8.09 17.81
C ILE A 85 4.41 -8.52 16.62
N VAL A 86 4.84 -9.79 16.56
CA VAL A 86 5.67 -10.28 15.45
C VAL A 86 4.89 -10.31 14.13
N GLY A 87 3.59 -10.60 14.18
CA GLY A 87 2.70 -10.54 13.01
C GLY A 87 2.64 -9.15 12.36
N THR A 88 2.88 -8.08 13.13
CA THR A 88 2.98 -6.70 12.62
C THR A 88 4.00 -6.58 11.50
N LYS A 89 5.10 -7.34 11.54
CA LYS A 89 6.12 -7.35 10.49
C LYS A 89 5.57 -7.81 9.15
N ILE A 90 4.83 -8.91 9.15
CA ILE A 90 4.23 -9.48 7.94
C ILE A 90 3.15 -8.55 7.41
N ALA A 91 2.30 -8.00 8.28
CA ALA A 91 1.28 -7.04 7.90
C ALA A 91 1.88 -5.78 7.24
N LEU A 92 2.90 -5.18 7.85
CA LEU A 92 3.61 -4.02 7.29
C LEU A 92 4.32 -4.37 5.99
N TYR A 93 4.99 -5.52 5.91
CA TYR A 93 5.66 -5.97 4.71
C TYR A 93 4.67 -6.10 3.54
N LEU A 94 3.54 -6.77 3.75
CA LEU A 94 2.51 -6.96 2.73
C LEU A 94 1.88 -5.65 2.30
N ALA A 95 1.52 -4.79 3.26
CA ALA A 95 0.91 -3.48 2.98
C ALA A 95 1.88 -2.59 2.20
N VAL A 96 3.09 -2.37 2.71
CA VAL A 96 4.06 -1.46 2.10
C VAL A 96 4.53 -1.97 0.75
N THR A 97 4.89 -3.25 0.64
CA THR A 97 5.46 -3.82 -0.59
C THR A 97 4.41 -3.87 -1.69
N SER A 98 3.24 -4.46 -1.41
CA SER A 98 2.22 -4.65 -2.43
C SER A 98 1.63 -3.32 -2.92
N VAL A 99 1.30 -2.42 -1.99
CA VAL A 99 0.74 -1.10 -2.35
C VAL A 99 1.77 -0.28 -3.12
N SER A 100 3.04 -0.27 -2.70
CA SER A 100 4.08 0.51 -3.39
C SER A 100 4.31 0.00 -4.82
N ILE A 101 4.40 -1.33 -5.01
CA ILE A 101 4.58 -1.92 -6.34
C ILE A 101 3.37 -1.63 -7.22
N ALA A 102 2.16 -1.87 -6.72
CA ALA A 102 0.92 -1.61 -7.46
C ALA A 102 0.78 -0.12 -7.82
N LEU A 103 1.13 0.78 -6.91
CA LEU A 103 1.10 2.23 -7.12
C LEU A 103 2.11 2.66 -8.18
N VAL A 104 3.34 2.14 -8.16
CA VAL A 104 4.36 2.44 -9.17
C VAL A 104 3.89 1.95 -10.54
N ILE A 105 3.43 0.70 -10.64
CA ILE A 105 2.89 0.14 -11.90
C ILE A 105 1.69 0.96 -12.38
N GLY A 106 0.75 1.25 -11.48
CA GLY A 106 -0.45 2.03 -11.79
C GLY A 106 -0.15 3.43 -12.27
N ILE A 107 0.76 4.16 -11.61
CA ILE A 107 1.19 5.49 -12.04
C ILE A 107 1.82 5.43 -13.43
N LEU A 108 2.74 4.49 -13.67
CA LEU A 108 3.40 4.36 -14.97
C LEU A 108 2.40 4.04 -16.08
N LEU A 109 1.58 3.00 -15.90
CA LEU A 109 0.61 2.57 -16.90
C LEU A 109 -0.51 3.58 -17.11
N GLY A 110 -0.98 4.25 -16.05
CA GLY A 110 -2.00 5.30 -16.14
C GLY A 110 -1.51 6.55 -16.87
N MET A 111 -0.26 6.96 -16.64
CA MET A 111 0.35 8.05 -17.41
C MET A 111 0.52 7.66 -18.89
N ILE A 112 0.96 6.43 -19.18
CA ILE A 112 1.08 5.92 -20.55
C ILE A 112 -0.31 5.93 -21.21
N ALA A 113 -1.33 5.35 -20.58
CA ALA A 113 -2.68 5.31 -21.13
C ALA A 113 -3.23 6.72 -21.47
N ALA A 114 -2.97 7.72 -20.62
CA ALA A 114 -3.50 9.07 -20.83
C ALA A 114 -2.73 9.94 -21.85
N PHE A 115 -1.45 9.62 -22.12
CA PHE A 115 -0.57 10.44 -22.98
C PHE A 115 -0.21 9.82 -24.32
N THR A 116 -0.47 8.54 -24.51
CA THR A 116 -0.15 7.86 -25.77
C THR A 116 -1.36 7.82 -26.71
N ASN A 117 -1.19 7.24 -27.90
CA ASN A 117 -2.25 7.12 -28.89
C ASN A 117 -3.44 6.31 -28.34
N GLN A 118 -4.64 6.58 -28.88
CA GLN A 118 -5.89 5.95 -28.45
C GLN A 118 -5.80 4.42 -28.44
N TRP A 119 -5.11 3.79 -29.39
CA TRP A 119 -4.93 2.34 -29.45
C TRP A 119 -4.24 1.74 -28.22
N ILE A 120 -3.20 2.38 -27.70
CA ILE A 120 -2.48 1.91 -26.51
C ILE A 120 -3.35 2.08 -25.27
N ASP A 121 -4.07 3.20 -25.20
CA ASP A 121 -5.05 3.45 -24.16
C ASP A 121 -6.13 2.34 -24.12
N TRP A 122 -6.76 2.05 -25.26
CA TRP A 122 -7.73 0.96 -25.39
C TRP A 122 -7.16 -0.40 -25.00
N ALA A 123 -5.95 -0.75 -25.44
CA ALA A 123 -5.31 -2.01 -25.09
C ALA A 123 -5.03 -2.13 -23.59
N LEU A 124 -4.55 -1.06 -22.95
CA LEU A 124 -4.31 -1.03 -21.50
C LEU A 124 -5.62 -1.15 -20.72
N LEU A 125 -6.67 -0.42 -21.13
CA LEU A 125 -7.99 -0.54 -20.52
C LEU A 125 -8.55 -1.96 -20.64
N LEU A 126 -8.41 -2.60 -21.80
CA LEU A 126 -8.81 -3.99 -21.99
C LEU A 126 -8.09 -4.94 -21.03
N VAL A 127 -6.77 -4.79 -20.86
CA VAL A 127 -5.99 -5.58 -19.88
C VAL A 127 -6.51 -5.34 -18.47
N PHE A 128 -6.74 -4.07 -18.09
CA PHE A 128 -7.24 -3.71 -16.78
C PHE A 128 -8.63 -4.28 -16.50
N ASP A 129 -9.53 -4.23 -17.49
CA ASP A 129 -10.89 -4.77 -17.41
C ASP A 129 -10.87 -6.30 -17.33
N THR A 130 -10.00 -6.96 -18.09
CA THR A 130 -9.83 -8.43 -18.07
C THR A 130 -9.35 -8.92 -16.71
N ILE A 131 -8.42 -8.21 -16.06
CA ILE A 131 -7.97 -8.59 -14.71
C ILE A 131 -9.11 -8.40 -13.70
N ARG A 132 -9.84 -7.29 -13.80
CA ARG A 132 -10.92 -6.96 -12.86
C ARG A 132 -12.22 -7.75 -13.09
N SER A 133 -12.36 -8.46 -14.23
CA SER A 133 -13.53 -9.31 -14.47
C SER A 133 -13.51 -10.58 -13.64
N PHE A 134 -12.35 -11.01 -13.14
CA PHE A 134 -12.26 -12.14 -12.22
C PHE A 134 -12.66 -11.70 -10.81
N PRO A 135 -13.52 -12.47 -10.10
CA PRO A 135 -13.72 -12.26 -8.67
C PRO A 135 -12.38 -12.38 -7.93
N GLY A 136 -12.07 -11.43 -7.03
CA GLY A 136 -10.76 -11.35 -6.38
C GLY A 136 -10.34 -12.65 -5.67
N ILE A 137 -11.29 -13.34 -5.03
CA ILE A 137 -11.05 -14.64 -4.39
C ILE A 137 -10.70 -15.71 -5.43
N MET A 138 -11.42 -15.77 -6.56
CA MET A 138 -11.15 -16.76 -7.61
C MET A 138 -9.75 -16.58 -8.18
N PHE A 139 -9.36 -15.32 -8.44
CA PHE A 139 -8.01 -15.01 -8.88
C PHE A 139 -6.96 -15.44 -7.85
N ALA A 140 -7.20 -15.14 -6.56
CA ALA A 140 -6.31 -15.56 -5.48
C ALA A 140 -6.13 -17.08 -5.41
N LEU A 141 -7.23 -17.85 -5.49
CA LEU A 141 -7.19 -19.31 -5.51
C LEU A 141 -6.41 -19.86 -6.70
N THR A 142 -6.57 -19.28 -7.89
CA THR A 142 -5.80 -19.68 -9.08
C THR A 142 -4.30 -19.46 -8.89
N ILE A 143 -3.89 -18.28 -8.40
CA ILE A 143 -2.47 -17.98 -8.14
C ILE A 143 -1.91 -18.95 -7.10
N ILE A 144 -2.65 -19.23 -6.02
CA ILE A 144 -2.21 -20.14 -4.97
C ILE A 144 -2.13 -21.58 -5.48
N ALA A 145 -3.05 -22.01 -6.34
CA ALA A 145 -3.00 -23.34 -6.94
C ALA A 145 -1.77 -23.52 -7.86
N LEU A 146 -1.37 -22.46 -8.58
CA LEU A 146 -0.22 -22.50 -9.50
C LEU A 146 1.13 -22.37 -8.79
N PHE A 147 1.25 -21.43 -7.85
CA PHE A 147 2.53 -21.06 -7.23
C PHE A 147 2.69 -21.56 -5.80
N GLY A 148 1.64 -22.13 -5.22
CA GLY A 148 1.57 -22.49 -3.80
C GLY A 148 1.31 -21.27 -2.90
N PRO A 149 0.86 -21.50 -1.67
CA PRO A 149 0.63 -20.44 -0.68
C PRO A 149 1.95 -19.96 -0.08
N SER A 150 2.23 -18.67 -0.23
CA SER A 150 3.40 -18.00 0.33
C SER A 150 3.13 -16.51 0.48
N VAL A 151 3.95 -15.81 1.29
CA VAL A 151 3.90 -14.34 1.39
C VAL A 151 4.05 -13.70 0.01
N ASN A 152 4.91 -14.24 -0.86
CA ASN A 152 5.13 -13.72 -2.21
C ASN A 152 3.91 -13.92 -3.11
N SER A 153 3.22 -15.06 -2.99
CA SER A 153 1.97 -15.32 -3.73
C SER A 153 0.91 -14.29 -3.34
N ILE A 154 0.79 -13.95 -2.05
CA ILE A 154 -0.12 -12.90 -1.56
C ILE A 154 0.26 -11.53 -2.14
N VAL A 155 1.55 -11.17 -2.17
CA VAL A 155 2.02 -9.93 -2.80
C VAL A 155 1.60 -9.88 -4.28
N VAL A 156 1.82 -10.95 -5.05
CA VAL A 156 1.41 -11.02 -6.46
C VAL A 156 -0.10 -10.84 -6.61
N ILE A 157 -0.88 -11.53 -5.78
CA ILE A 157 -2.34 -11.42 -5.78
C ILE A 157 -2.77 -9.97 -5.59
N ILE A 158 -2.24 -9.31 -4.57
CA ILE A 158 -2.60 -7.91 -4.26
C ILE A 158 -2.17 -7.00 -5.39
N VAL A 159 -0.92 -7.10 -5.85
CA VAL A 159 -0.38 -6.22 -6.89
C VAL A 159 -1.22 -6.30 -8.15
N VAL A 160 -1.43 -7.52 -8.67
CA VAL A 160 -2.20 -7.74 -9.90
C VAL A 160 -3.64 -7.27 -9.76
N SER A 161 -4.26 -7.49 -8.59
CA SER A 161 -5.66 -7.10 -8.36
C SER A 161 -5.86 -5.58 -8.20
N THR A 162 -4.84 -4.85 -7.74
CA THR A 162 -5.00 -3.43 -7.34
C THR A 162 -4.38 -2.44 -8.32
N PHE A 163 -3.29 -2.78 -9.02
CA PHE A 163 -2.68 -1.86 -9.99
C PHE A 163 -3.64 -1.31 -11.06
N PRO A 164 -4.65 -2.07 -11.56
CA PRO A 164 -5.58 -1.54 -12.55
C PRO A 164 -6.41 -0.37 -12.03
N SER A 165 -6.75 -0.37 -10.74
CA SER A 165 -7.49 0.72 -10.09
C SER A 165 -6.64 1.98 -10.01
N TYR A 166 -5.38 1.86 -9.60
CA TYR A 166 -4.44 2.98 -9.59
C TYR A 166 -4.18 3.52 -11.00
N ALA A 167 -4.02 2.63 -12.00
CA ALA A 167 -3.82 3.03 -13.38
C ALA A 167 -5.00 3.85 -13.93
N ARG A 168 -6.24 3.43 -13.66
CA ARG A 168 -7.44 4.20 -14.06
C ARG A 168 -7.54 5.54 -13.34
N LEU A 169 -7.27 5.56 -12.03
CA LEU A 169 -7.30 6.81 -11.26
C LEU A 169 -6.31 7.82 -11.85
N VAL A 170 -5.05 7.40 -12.03
CA VAL A 170 -3.99 8.23 -12.63
C VAL A 170 -4.39 8.68 -14.02
N ARG A 171 -4.88 7.77 -14.86
CA ARG A 171 -5.32 8.09 -16.22
C ARG A 171 -6.38 9.19 -16.21
N THR A 172 -7.43 9.06 -15.41
CA THR A 172 -8.51 10.05 -15.33
C THR A 172 -8.01 11.40 -14.84
N GLN A 173 -7.17 11.43 -13.81
CA GLN A 173 -6.56 12.66 -13.29
C GLN A 173 -5.68 13.33 -14.35
N VAL A 174 -4.87 12.55 -15.05
CA VAL A 174 -4.00 13.05 -16.12
C VAL A 174 -4.83 13.62 -17.27
N MET A 175 -5.88 12.94 -17.71
CA MET A 175 -6.75 13.43 -18.79
C MET A 175 -7.43 14.76 -18.42
N SER A 176 -7.84 14.93 -17.16
CA SER A 176 -8.40 16.19 -16.66
C SER A 176 -7.35 17.31 -16.66
N LEU A 177 -6.15 17.04 -16.14
CA LEU A 177 -5.08 18.04 -16.07
C LEU A 177 -4.50 18.42 -17.44
N ARG A 178 -4.56 17.52 -18.43
CA ARG A 178 -3.98 17.74 -19.77
C ARG A 178 -4.57 18.95 -20.49
N ASN A 179 -5.81 19.32 -20.16
CA ASN A 179 -6.55 20.43 -20.76
C ASN A 179 -6.65 21.64 -19.79
N ALA A 180 -5.87 21.66 -18.71
CA ALA A 180 -5.87 22.78 -17.78
C ALA A 180 -5.08 23.98 -18.34
N GLU A 181 -5.55 25.20 -18.07
CA GLU A 181 -4.97 26.45 -18.60
C GLU A 181 -3.47 26.58 -18.32
N PHE A 182 -3.02 26.17 -17.13
CA PHE A 182 -1.60 26.23 -16.77
C PHE A 182 -0.74 25.28 -17.61
N ILE A 183 -1.29 24.16 -18.09
CA ILE A 183 -0.60 23.23 -18.99
C ILE A 183 -0.55 23.82 -20.41
N GLU A 184 -1.63 24.43 -20.88
CA GLU A 184 -1.64 25.12 -22.17
C GLU A 184 -0.62 26.26 -22.22
N ALA A 185 -0.53 27.05 -21.15
CA ALA A 185 0.50 28.09 -21.01
C ALA A 185 1.92 27.51 -21.08
N GLN A 186 2.19 26.36 -20.42
CA GLN A 186 3.49 25.70 -20.53
C GLN A 186 3.79 25.23 -21.97
N ARG A 187 2.79 24.71 -22.70
CA ARG A 187 2.95 24.32 -24.12
C ARG A 187 3.25 25.53 -24.99
N ALA A 188 2.56 26.65 -24.79
CA ALA A 188 2.81 27.90 -25.52
C ALA A 188 4.23 28.44 -25.28
N MET A 189 4.80 28.19 -24.10
CA MET A 189 6.20 28.49 -23.77
C MET A 189 7.21 27.45 -24.29
N GLY A 190 6.79 26.47 -25.10
CA GLY A 190 7.67 25.46 -25.70
C GLY A 190 8.11 24.34 -24.75
N ALA A 191 7.39 24.10 -23.64
CA ALA A 191 7.71 22.98 -22.76
C ALA A 191 7.44 21.63 -23.44
N SER A 192 8.42 20.73 -23.41
CA SER A 192 8.27 19.37 -23.93
C SER A 192 7.27 18.55 -23.11
N THR A 193 6.62 17.56 -23.73
CA THR A 193 5.64 16.67 -23.07
C THR A 193 6.21 15.99 -21.83
N SER A 194 7.47 15.53 -21.89
CA SER A 194 8.15 14.92 -20.73
C SER A 194 8.34 15.90 -19.57
N ARG A 195 8.65 17.17 -19.87
CA ARG A 195 8.76 18.23 -18.86
C ARG A 195 7.41 18.51 -18.21
N ILE A 196 6.35 18.61 -19.01
CA ILE A 196 4.96 18.77 -18.54
C ILE A 196 4.57 17.62 -17.61
N LEU A 197 4.80 16.38 -18.05
CA LEU A 197 4.49 15.17 -17.30
C LEU A 197 5.16 15.15 -15.92
N ARG A 198 6.48 15.32 -15.87
CA ARG A 198 7.26 15.14 -14.64
C ARG A 198 7.14 16.32 -13.67
N LEU A 199 7.07 17.55 -14.17
CA LEU A 199 7.12 18.75 -13.33
C LEU A 199 5.75 19.34 -13.01
N HIS A 200 4.74 19.07 -13.83
CA HIS A 200 3.42 19.69 -13.69
C HIS A 200 2.32 18.67 -13.44
N ILE A 201 2.33 17.50 -14.07
CA ILE A 201 1.23 16.53 -13.92
C ILE A 201 1.48 15.58 -12.75
N LEU A 202 2.62 14.89 -12.74
CA LEU A 202 2.93 13.90 -11.70
C LEU A 202 2.79 14.48 -10.27
N PRO A 203 3.28 15.69 -9.95
CA PRO A 203 3.09 16.29 -8.62
C PRO A 203 1.62 16.54 -8.25
N ASN A 204 0.75 16.81 -9.24
CA ASN A 204 -0.68 17.04 -9.01
C ASN A 204 -1.48 15.74 -8.88
N VAL A 205 -1.02 14.65 -9.50
CA VAL A 205 -1.69 13.34 -9.44
C VAL A 205 -1.31 12.54 -8.18
N ILE A 206 -0.10 12.75 -7.64
CA ILE A 206 0.39 11.98 -6.48
C ILE A 206 -0.52 12.12 -5.24
N GLY A 207 -1.06 13.31 -4.97
CA GLY A 207 -1.91 13.54 -3.79
C GLY A 207 -3.13 12.61 -3.74
N PRO A 208 -4.04 12.68 -4.73
CA PRO A 208 -5.19 11.77 -4.82
C PRO A 208 -4.80 10.28 -4.83
N VAL A 209 -3.70 9.91 -5.49
CA VAL A 209 -3.25 8.51 -5.54
C VAL A 209 -2.79 8.01 -4.17
N LEU A 210 -2.06 8.82 -3.41
CA LEU A 210 -1.63 8.46 -2.05
C LEU A 210 -2.80 8.33 -1.08
N ILE A 211 -3.86 9.13 -1.26
CA ILE A 211 -5.09 8.99 -0.48
C ILE A 211 -5.69 7.59 -0.71
N VAL A 212 -5.89 7.19 -1.96
CA VAL A 212 -6.44 5.85 -2.26
C VAL A 212 -5.51 4.74 -1.78
N ALA A 213 -4.20 4.89 -1.98
CA ALA A 213 -3.21 3.94 -1.48
C ALA A 213 -3.27 3.72 0.03
N SER A 214 -3.54 4.78 0.81
CA SER A 214 -3.72 4.67 2.26
C SER A 214 -4.99 3.90 2.64
N MET A 215 -6.06 4.02 1.84
CA MET A 215 -7.33 3.29 2.05
C MET A 215 -7.22 1.81 1.70
N ASP A 216 -6.25 1.43 0.86
CA ASP A 216 -6.04 0.04 0.47
C ASP A 216 -5.20 -0.75 1.49
N VAL A 217 -4.48 -0.10 2.40
CA VAL A 217 -3.68 -0.79 3.44
C VAL A 217 -4.53 -1.75 4.30
N PRO A 218 -5.68 -1.35 4.86
CA PRO A 218 -6.56 -2.27 5.57
C PRO A 218 -7.11 -3.40 4.69
N LEU A 219 -7.37 -3.12 3.41
CA LEU A 219 -7.86 -4.14 2.46
C LEU A 219 -6.81 -5.20 2.19
N VAL A 220 -5.53 -4.81 2.07
CA VAL A 220 -4.41 -5.75 1.92
C VAL A 220 -4.33 -6.70 3.11
N ILE A 221 -4.41 -6.17 4.32
CA ILE A 221 -4.40 -6.96 5.55
C ILE A 221 -5.63 -7.88 5.60
N GLY A 222 -6.81 -7.37 5.22
CA GLY A 222 -8.03 -8.17 5.18
C GLY A 222 -7.98 -9.31 4.16
N VAL A 223 -7.33 -9.10 3.00
CA VAL A 223 -7.11 -10.15 2.00
C VAL A 223 -6.18 -11.23 2.54
N GLU A 224 -5.07 -10.85 3.19
CA GLU A 224 -4.18 -11.82 3.80
C GLU A 224 -4.90 -12.64 4.87
N ALA A 225 -5.61 -11.99 5.79
CA ALA A 225 -6.37 -12.68 6.82
C ALA A 225 -7.45 -13.60 6.26
N GLY A 226 -8.16 -13.16 5.22
CA GLY A 226 -9.15 -13.98 4.52
C GLY A 226 -8.53 -15.23 3.86
N LEU A 227 -7.34 -15.10 3.27
CA LEU A 227 -6.62 -16.23 2.69
C LEU A 227 -6.08 -17.18 3.77
N SER A 228 -5.55 -16.66 4.87
CA SER A 228 -5.11 -17.47 6.01
C SER A 228 -6.26 -18.23 6.65
N PHE A 229 -7.44 -17.61 6.78
CA PHE A 229 -8.67 -18.28 7.22
C PHE A 229 -9.05 -19.46 6.30
N LEU A 230 -8.85 -19.32 4.99
CA LEU A 230 -9.05 -20.39 4.01
C LEU A 230 -7.92 -21.44 4.00
N GLY A 231 -6.89 -21.29 4.84
CA GLY A 231 -5.72 -22.18 4.89
C GLY A 231 -4.70 -21.97 3.77
N LEU A 232 -4.81 -20.84 3.06
CA LEU A 232 -4.06 -20.51 1.85
C LEU A 232 -3.19 -19.25 2.01
N GLY A 233 -3.19 -18.63 3.19
CA GLY A 233 -2.38 -17.47 3.52
C GLY A 233 -0.97 -17.83 4.00
N VAL A 234 -0.48 -17.09 4.99
CA VAL A 234 0.87 -17.26 5.53
C VAL A 234 0.99 -18.62 6.23
N ARG A 235 2.01 -19.39 5.88
CA ARG A 235 2.19 -20.74 6.41
C ARG A 235 2.71 -20.72 7.85
N PRO A 236 2.12 -21.53 8.77
CA PRO A 236 2.70 -21.78 10.08
C PRO A 236 4.15 -22.31 9.96
N PRO A 237 5.04 -22.01 10.92
CA PRO A 237 4.77 -21.42 12.24
C PRO A 237 4.73 -19.88 12.29
N THR A 238 5.05 -19.21 11.17
CA THR A 238 5.20 -17.75 11.06
C THR A 238 3.99 -17.00 11.65
N PRO A 239 4.19 -16.02 12.54
CA PRO A 239 3.11 -15.16 13.02
C PRO A 239 2.64 -14.17 11.95
N SER A 240 1.32 -13.98 11.85
CA SER A 240 0.63 -13.03 10.96
C SER A 240 -0.63 -12.47 11.63
N TRP A 241 -1.27 -11.47 11.01
CA TRP A 241 -2.51 -10.84 11.50
C TRP A 241 -3.79 -11.55 11.03
N GLY A 242 -3.68 -12.51 10.11
CA GLY A 242 -4.65 -13.60 10.01
C GLY A 242 -3.99 -14.89 9.61
#